data_AF-I2GI20-F1
#
_entry.id   AF-I2GI20-F1
#
_cell.length_a   1.000
_cell.length_b   1.000
_cell.length_c   1.000
_cell.angle_alpha   90.00
_cell.angle_beta   90.00
_cell.angle_gamma   90.00
#
_symmetry.space_group_name_H-M   'P 1'
#
loop_
_entity.id
_entity.type
_entity.pdbx_description
1 polymer ?
#
loop_
_entity_poly.entity_id
_entity_poly.type
_entity_poly.pdbx_seq_one_letter_code
_entity_poly.pdbx_strand_id
1 'polypeptide(L)'
;MKLSTYCYFCSSEFGEKQRAKAEVTGEAITEDMFILPSECRVDFFVSEDNVYKLSCQKGHEFYYIYPEQKFEVLFRSAVESYTNGYLRDAVSSAAVSLERFYELCIKAICQAYDIDKKTLDESWKSISNQSERQLGAFAFLYLLVTKKRAPLLSDNLIKTRNKVTHKGYFPEESEAKLYMGSVLSNMYTILKELDSSIHKIFVSIYDEVTVGLVNEYSSKGMFVSQTMMSTILGTVVKGDYQETLEHKISVSEAQKAAQKKQLTSIVKREVEREVAQQNRNHYEHGLLIRAHAENGAILNKFVSAFDELYGPIGTHYFSNSDVSIGCRTENLVHDDVVKALAKKLNVEIDDISRLYNPKLT
;
A
#
# COMPACT_ATOMS: atom_id res chain seq x y z
N MET A 1 0.17 2.56 -5.73
CA MET A 1 -0.46 2.07 -4.48
C MET A 1 -1.54 1.05 -4.84
N LYS A 2 -1.59 -0.09 -4.15
CA LYS A 2 -2.62 -1.13 -4.35
C LYS A 2 -3.64 -1.01 -3.23
N LEU A 3 -4.89 -0.78 -3.58
CA LEU A 3 -6.00 -0.69 -2.63
C LEU A 3 -6.96 -1.85 -2.84
N SER A 4 -7.90 -1.98 -1.90
CA SER A 4 -8.95 -2.99 -1.98
C SER A 4 -10.29 -2.37 -1.63
N THR A 5 -11.33 -2.89 -2.26
CA THR A 5 -12.72 -2.58 -1.96
C THR A 5 -13.52 -3.87 -1.90
N TYR A 6 -14.79 -3.79 -1.48
CA TYR A 6 -15.71 -4.92 -1.54
C TYR A 6 -16.68 -4.76 -2.70
N CYS A 7 -17.01 -5.89 -3.32
CA CYS A 7 -18.03 -5.95 -4.35
C CYS A 7 -19.38 -5.52 -3.78
N TYR A 8 -19.98 -4.51 -4.42
CA TYR A 8 -21.29 -3.98 -4.03
C TYR A 8 -22.38 -5.05 -4.05
N PHE A 9 -22.46 -5.85 -5.11
CA PHE A 9 -23.45 -6.91 -5.23
C PHE A 9 -23.30 -7.97 -4.15
N CYS A 10 -22.06 -8.40 -3.87
CA CYS A 10 -21.82 -9.28 -2.74
C CYS A 10 -22.30 -8.66 -1.41
N SER A 11 -22.05 -7.36 -1.22
CA SER A 11 -22.48 -6.63 -0.03
C SER A 11 -24.01 -6.61 0.10
N SER A 12 -24.72 -6.34 -0.99
CA SER A 12 -26.19 -6.33 -1.05
C SER A 12 -26.77 -7.72 -0.77
N GLU A 13 -26.31 -8.74 -1.49
CA GLU A 13 -26.76 -10.14 -1.30
C GLU A 13 -26.52 -10.62 0.13
N PHE A 14 -25.37 -10.27 0.70
CA PHE A 14 -25.01 -10.65 2.05
C PHE A 14 -25.90 -9.93 3.07
N GLY A 15 -26.13 -8.62 2.88
CA GLY A 15 -27.04 -7.83 3.73
C GLY A 15 -28.49 -8.31 3.68
N GLU A 16 -28.98 -8.78 2.54
CA GLU A 16 -30.31 -9.41 2.42
C GLU A 16 -30.38 -10.74 3.17
N LYS A 17 -29.35 -11.59 3.04
CA LYS A 17 -29.28 -12.86 3.77
C LYS A 17 -29.24 -12.68 5.29
N GLN A 18 -28.51 -11.68 5.78
CA GLN A 18 -28.46 -11.38 7.21
C GLN A 18 -29.79 -10.85 7.73
N ARG A 19 -30.50 -10.00 6.97
CA ARG A 19 -31.85 -9.53 7.32
C ARG A 19 -32.85 -10.68 7.39
N ALA A 20 -32.87 -11.55 6.37
CA ALA A 20 -33.72 -12.73 6.38
C ALA A 20 -33.40 -13.68 7.55
N LYS A 21 -32.12 -13.85 7.90
CA LYS A 21 -31.71 -14.67 9.06
C LYS A 21 -32.20 -14.06 10.37
N ALA A 22 -32.01 -12.76 10.58
CA ALA A 22 -32.43 -12.06 11.78
C ALA A 22 -33.96 -12.09 11.98
N GLU A 23 -34.73 -11.99 10.89
CA GLU A 23 -36.19 -12.15 10.92
C GLU A 23 -36.63 -13.55 11.37
N VAL A 24 -35.86 -14.58 11.03
CA VAL A 24 -36.16 -15.98 11.39
C VAL A 24 -35.68 -16.33 12.79
N THR A 25 -34.51 -15.84 13.22
CA THR A 25 -33.89 -16.22 14.50
C THR A 25 -34.20 -15.26 15.64
N GLY A 26 -34.71 -14.06 15.35
CA GLY A 26 -34.88 -12.99 16.34
C GLY A 26 -33.57 -12.42 16.88
N GLU A 27 -32.42 -12.82 16.32
CA GLU A 27 -31.10 -12.32 16.72
C GLU A 27 -30.90 -10.89 16.20
N ALA A 28 -30.42 -10.00 17.07
CA ALA A 28 -30.03 -8.66 16.68
C ALA A 28 -28.80 -8.71 15.75
N ILE A 29 -28.86 -7.98 14.63
CA ILE A 29 -27.73 -7.85 13.72
C ILE A 29 -26.63 -7.03 14.41
N THR A 30 -25.46 -7.63 14.66
CA THR A 30 -24.30 -6.93 15.24
C THR A 30 -23.33 -6.46 14.14
N GLU A 31 -22.48 -5.46 14.43
CA GLU A 31 -21.48 -4.94 13.47
C GLU A 31 -20.50 -6.04 12.99
N ASP A 32 -20.17 -7.00 13.85
CA ASP A 32 -19.26 -8.12 13.54
C ASP A 32 -19.85 -9.09 12.50
N MET A 33 -21.17 -9.10 12.29
CA MET A 33 -21.84 -9.96 11.32
C MET A 33 -21.71 -9.46 9.88
N PHE A 34 -21.17 -8.26 9.63
CA PHE A 34 -21.01 -7.65 8.30
C PHE A 34 -19.63 -7.85 7.65
N ILE A 35 -18.81 -8.79 8.14
CA ILE A 35 -17.54 -9.13 7.50
C ILE A 35 -17.82 -9.90 6.20
N LEU A 36 -17.70 -9.21 5.07
CA LEU A 36 -17.88 -9.82 3.76
C LEU A 36 -16.82 -10.89 3.48
N PRO A 37 -17.18 -11.97 2.77
CA PRO A 37 -16.23 -13.00 2.36
C PRO A 37 -15.05 -12.42 1.59
N SER A 38 -13.84 -12.97 1.79
CA SER A 38 -12.62 -12.52 1.10
C SER A 38 -12.71 -12.63 -0.43
N GLU A 39 -13.52 -13.55 -0.94
CA GLU A 39 -13.83 -13.75 -2.37
C GLU A 39 -14.53 -12.52 -3.00
N CYS A 40 -15.19 -11.70 -2.16
CA CYS A 40 -15.85 -10.48 -2.56
C CYS A 40 -14.95 -9.24 -2.43
N ARG A 41 -13.71 -9.40 -1.95
CA ARG A 41 -12.70 -8.34 -1.95
C ARG A 41 -12.10 -8.24 -3.36
N VAL A 42 -12.04 -7.03 -3.88
CA VAL A 42 -11.44 -6.73 -5.18
C VAL A 42 -10.30 -5.75 -4.97
N ASP A 43 -9.14 -6.10 -5.50
CA ASP A 43 -7.97 -5.25 -5.46
C ASP A 43 -7.87 -4.42 -6.73
N PHE A 44 -7.38 -3.18 -6.60
CA PHE A 44 -7.15 -2.28 -7.72
C PHE A 44 -5.90 -1.43 -7.49
N PHE A 45 -5.31 -0.95 -8.58
CA PHE A 45 -4.20 -0.01 -8.52
C PHE A 45 -4.73 1.40 -8.68
N VAL A 46 -4.33 2.29 -7.78
CA VAL A 46 -4.73 3.70 -7.87
C VAL A 46 -4.16 4.32 -9.14
N SER A 47 -5.04 4.92 -9.92
CA SER A 47 -4.74 5.70 -11.12
C SER A 47 -4.99 7.19 -10.89
N GLU A 48 -4.67 8.02 -11.88
CA GLU A 48 -5.06 9.43 -11.89
C GLU A 48 -6.58 9.61 -12.00
N ASP A 49 -7.27 8.61 -12.56
CA ASP A 49 -8.74 8.56 -12.57
C ASP A 49 -9.28 8.03 -11.24
N ASN A 50 -10.37 8.63 -10.76
CA ASN A 50 -11.06 8.21 -9.54
C ASN A 50 -12.11 7.11 -9.79
N VAL A 51 -12.26 6.63 -11.02
CA VAL A 51 -13.28 5.66 -11.42
C VAL A 51 -12.62 4.38 -11.93
N TYR A 52 -13.01 3.25 -11.35
CA TYR A 52 -12.43 1.94 -11.62
C TYR A 52 -13.50 0.97 -12.09
N LYS A 53 -13.33 0.38 -13.28
CA LYS A 53 -14.14 -0.78 -13.68
C LYS A 53 -13.55 -2.04 -13.04
N LEU A 54 -14.32 -2.68 -12.17
CA LEU A 54 -13.89 -3.82 -11.37
C LEU A 54 -14.76 -5.05 -11.62
N SER A 55 -14.18 -6.23 -11.38
CA SER A 55 -14.89 -7.50 -11.38
C SER A 55 -14.47 -8.35 -10.19
N CYS A 56 -15.43 -8.95 -9.49
CA CYS A 56 -15.14 -9.83 -8.34
C CYS A 56 -15.03 -11.31 -8.76
N GLN A 57 -14.58 -12.18 -7.86
CA GLN A 57 -14.40 -13.62 -8.16
C GLN A 57 -15.71 -14.35 -8.49
N LYS A 58 -16.87 -13.77 -8.12
CA LYS A 58 -18.20 -14.27 -8.50
C LYS A 58 -18.67 -13.81 -9.89
N GLY A 59 -17.87 -13.00 -10.59
CA GLY A 59 -18.19 -12.51 -11.93
C GLY A 59 -19.04 -11.23 -11.98
N HIS A 60 -19.31 -10.59 -10.85
CA HIS A 60 -20.02 -9.30 -10.84
C HIS A 60 -19.13 -8.17 -11.35
N GLU A 61 -19.56 -7.48 -12.41
CA GLU A 61 -18.94 -6.26 -12.90
C GLU A 61 -19.58 -5.03 -12.27
N PHE A 62 -18.75 -4.10 -11.77
CA PHE A 62 -19.22 -2.84 -11.19
C PHE A 62 -18.18 -1.74 -11.37
N TYR A 63 -18.62 -0.49 -11.23
CA TYR A 63 -17.75 0.66 -11.16
C TYR A 63 -17.53 1.03 -9.70
N TYR A 64 -16.29 1.32 -9.34
CA TYR A 64 -15.94 1.83 -8.02
C TYR A 64 -15.44 3.25 -8.17
N ILE A 65 -16.04 4.18 -7.43
CA ILE A 65 -15.55 5.55 -7.33
C ILE A 65 -14.76 5.64 -6.04
N TYR A 66 -13.47 5.93 -6.17
CA TYR A 66 -12.59 6.17 -5.04
C TYR A 66 -12.68 7.64 -4.64
N PRO A 67 -13.26 7.97 -3.48
CA PRO A 67 -13.72 9.33 -3.26
C PRO A 67 -12.68 10.23 -2.58
N GLU A 68 -11.52 9.67 -2.19
CA GLU A 68 -10.50 10.40 -1.45
C GLU A 68 -9.85 11.51 -2.27
N GLN A 69 -9.56 12.63 -1.61
CA GLN A 69 -8.87 13.74 -2.27
C GLN A 69 -7.41 13.37 -2.53
N LYS A 70 -6.83 13.89 -3.63
CA LYS A 70 -5.47 13.52 -4.07
C LYS A 70 -4.41 13.65 -2.97
N PHE A 71 -4.51 14.67 -2.11
CA PHE A 71 -3.59 14.83 -0.99
C PHE A 71 -3.70 13.70 0.04
N GLU A 72 -4.89 13.16 0.29
CA GLU A 72 -5.12 12.06 1.24
C GLU A 72 -4.55 10.75 0.71
N VAL A 73 -4.73 10.50 -0.59
CA VAL A 73 -4.14 9.36 -1.30
C VAL A 73 -2.62 9.39 -1.21
N LEU A 74 -2.02 10.55 -1.43
CA LEU A 74 -0.57 10.75 -1.30
C LEU A 74 -0.09 10.60 0.14
N PHE A 75 -0.87 11.09 1.12
CA PHE A 75 -0.53 10.90 2.53
C PHE A 75 -0.62 9.44 2.95
N ARG A 76 -1.62 8.70 2.46
CA ARG A 76 -1.72 7.24 2.64
C ARG A 76 -0.50 6.54 2.05
N SER A 77 -0.11 6.90 0.83
CA SER A 77 1.11 6.38 0.21
C SER A 77 2.35 6.66 1.08
N ALA A 78 2.41 7.83 1.74
CA ALA A 78 3.49 8.13 2.67
C ALA A 78 3.52 7.19 3.87
N VAL A 79 2.35 6.93 4.48
CA VAL A 79 2.18 5.99 5.60
C VAL A 79 2.58 4.57 5.17
N GLU A 80 2.10 4.10 4.03
CA GLU A 80 2.46 2.78 3.51
C GLU A 80 3.97 2.63 3.27
N SER A 81 4.60 3.63 2.66
CA SER A 81 6.05 3.66 2.45
C SER A 81 6.81 3.63 3.78
N TYR A 82 6.39 4.43 4.76
CA TYR A 82 6.99 4.44 6.10
C TYR A 82 6.90 3.07 6.76
N THR A 83 5.71 2.48 6.81
CA THR A 83 5.51 1.15 7.43
C THR A 83 6.30 0.07 6.68
N ASN A 84 6.65 0.26 5.41
CA ASN A 84 7.44 -0.68 4.61
C ASN A 84 8.96 -0.43 4.69
N GLY A 85 9.41 0.56 5.46
CA GLY A 85 10.82 0.93 5.56
C GLY A 85 11.34 1.80 4.40
N TYR A 86 10.49 2.22 3.47
CA TYR A 86 10.84 3.14 2.39
C TYR A 86 10.76 4.60 2.87
N LEU A 87 11.62 4.95 3.84
CA LEU A 87 11.54 6.22 4.58
C LEU A 87 11.72 7.46 3.69
N ARG A 88 12.59 7.37 2.69
CA ARG A 88 12.78 8.44 1.70
C ARG A 88 11.47 8.72 0.94
N ASP A 89 10.83 7.67 0.45
CA ASP A 89 9.58 7.78 -0.30
C ASP A 89 8.42 8.22 0.57
N ALA A 90 8.44 7.86 1.86
CA ALA A 90 7.50 8.36 2.84
C ALA A 90 7.57 9.88 2.99
N VAL A 91 8.78 10.43 3.20
CA VAL A 91 9.00 11.88 3.31
C VAL A 91 8.62 12.58 2.01
N SER A 92 9.04 12.06 0.85
CA SER A 92 8.70 12.66 -0.45
C SER A 92 7.18 12.65 -0.71
N SER A 93 6.49 11.55 -0.41
CA SER A 93 5.03 11.44 -0.60
C SER A 93 4.27 12.37 0.36
N ALA A 94 4.72 12.50 1.61
CA ALA A 94 4.12 13.43 2.57
C ALA A 94 4.30 14.90 2.15
N ALA A 95 5.46 15.24 1.57
CA ALA A 95 5.70 16.59 1.06
C ALA A 95 4.75 16.93 -0.10
N VAL A 96 4.60 16.04 -1.08
CA VAL A 96 3.69 16.24 -2.22
C VAL A 96 2.22 16.26 -1.77
N SER A 97 1.87 15.46 -0.76
CA SER A 97 0.56 15.53 -0.11
C SER A 97 0.27 16.93 0.43
N LEU A 98 1.21 17.54 1.16
CA LEU A 98 1.04 18.89 1.69
C LEU A 98 0.86 19.94 0.59
N GLU A 99 1.61 19.83 -0.51
CA GLU A 99 1.44 20.72 -1.67
C GLU A 99 0.05 20.61 -2.30
N ARG A 100 -0.47 19.39 -2.48
CA ARG A 100 -1.83 19.17 -2.99
C ARG A 100 -2.91 19.62 -2.00
N PHE A 101 -2.63 19.56 -0.71
CA PHE A 101 -3.52 20.09 0.32
C PHE A 101 -3.61 21.63 0.27
N TYR A 102 -2.50 22.33 0.07
CA TYR A 102 -2.51 23.78 -0.13
C TYR A 102 -3.29 24.18 -1.38
N GLU A 103 -3.12 23.45 -2.49
CA GLU A 103 -3.93 23.63 -3.69
C GLU A 103 -5.43 23.50 -3.41
N LEU A 104 -5.84 22.47 -2.66
CA LEU A 104 -7.24 22.29 -2.28
C LEU A 104 -7.75 23.47 -1.43
N CYS A 105 -6.95 23.95 -0.48
CA CYS A 105 -7.31 25.12 0.33
C CYS A 105 -7.49 26.38 -0.52
N ILE A 106 -6.60 26.62 -1.49
CA ILE A 106 -6.72 27.76 -2.41
C ILE A 106 -8.05 27.69 -3.17
N LYS A 107 -8.36 26.52 -3.75
CA LYS A 107 -9.59 26.29 -4.50
C LYS A 107 -10.84 26.51 -3.62
N ALA A 108 -10.84 25.95 -2.41
CA ALA A 108 -11.95 26.10 -1.47
C ALA A 108 -12.15 27.56 -1.04
N ILE A 109 -11.07 28.29 -0.76
CA ILE A 109 -11.15 29.72 -0.41
C ILE A 109 -11.66 30.54 -1.60
N CYS A 110 -11.15 30.33 -2.81
CA CYS A 110 -11.62 31.07 -3.99
C CYS A 110 -13.12 30.85 -4.23
N GLN A 111 -13.59 29.61 -4.11
CA GLN A 111 -15.01 29.28 -4.22
C GLN A 111 -15.84 29.91 -3.09
N ALA A 112 -15.31 30.03 -1.88
CA ALA A 112 -15.98 30.70 -0.75
C ALA A 112 -16.18 32.20 -0.97
N TYR A 113 -15.41 32.79 -1.88
CA TYR A 113 -15.48 34.18 -2.30
C TYR A 113 -16.16 34.34 -3.67
N ASP A 114 -16.98 33.36 -4.05
CA ASP A 114 -17.78 33.37 -5.28
C ASP A 114 -16.96 33.55 -6.57
N ILE A 115 -15.68 33.16 -6.55
CA ILE A 115 -14.86 33.13 -7.76
C ILE A 115 -15.29 31.93 -8.60
N ASP A 116 -15.76 32.19 -9.81
CA ASP A 116 -16.21 31.13 -10.70
C ASP A 116 -15.04 30.22 -11.12
N LYS A 117 -15.36 28.94 -11.33
CA LYS A 117 -14.40 27.88 -11.63
C LYS A 117 -13.55 28.18 -12.87
N LYS A 118 -14.13 28.80 -13.90
CA LYS A 118 -13.42 29.08 -15.15
C LYS A 118 -12.34 30.16 -14.92
N THR A 119 -12.69 31.24 -14.23
CA THR A 119 -11.73 32.31 -13.88
C THR A 119 -10.61 31.78 -12.98
N LEU A 120 -10.95 30.92 -12.02
CA LEU A 120 -9.96 30.26 -11.16
C LEU A 120 -9.02 29.37 -11.98
N ASP A 121 -9.55 28.52 -12.87
CA ASP A 121 -8.75 27.60 -13.69
C ASP A 121 -7.82 28.35 -14.67
N GLU A 122 -8.30 29.44 -15.27
CA GLU A 122 -7.49 30.32 -16.12
C GLU A 122 -6.32 30.93 -15.34
N SER A 123 -6.58 31.40 -14.12
CA SER A 123 -5.55 31.92 -13.22
C SER A 123 -4.59 30.84 -12.76
N TRP A 124 -5.10 29.65 -12.41
CA TRP A 124 -4.34 28.52 -11.88
C TRP A 124 -3.30 28.00 -12.88
N LYS A 125 -3.60 28.00 -14.18
CA LYS A 125 -2.65 27.60 -15.25
C LYS A 125 -1.30 28.31 -15.16
N SER A 126 -1.26 29.55 -14.67
CA SER A 126 -0.02 30.32 -14.55
C SER A 126 0.89 29.87 -13.39
N ILE A 127 0.34 29.16 -12.40
CA ILE A 127 1.05 28.74 -11.17
C ILE A 127 1.01 27.22 -10.92
N SER A 128 0.28 26.44 -11.70
CA SER A 128 0.03 25.01 -11.47
C SER A 128 1.30 24.14 -11.39
N ASN A 129 2.40 24.59 -12.01
CA ASN A 129 3.68 23.88 -12.03
C ASN A 129 4.75 24.52 -11.13
N GLN A 130 4.37 25.44 -10.24
CA GLN A 130 5.30 26.22 -9.42
C GLN A 130 4.91 26.14 -7.94
N SER A 131 5.41 25.13 -7.24
CA SER A 131 5.07 24.84 -5.84
C SER A 131 5.33 26.03 -4.89
N GLU A 132 6.42 26.77 -5.09
CA GLU A 132 6.72 27.99 -4.31
C GLU A 132 5.68 29.09 -4.52
N ARG A 133 5.17 29.27 -5.75
CA ARG A 133 4.10 30.24 -6.03
C ARG A 133 2.76 29.78 -5.43
N GLN A 134 2.48 28.49 -5.46
CA GLN A 134 1.30 27.91 -4.81
C GLN A 134 1.34 28.13 -3.30
N LEU A 135 2.49 27.89 -2.67
CA LEU A 135 2.69 28.14 -1.24
C LEU A 135 2.48 29.61 -0.89
N GLY A 136 3.04 30.52 -1.68
CA GLY A 136 2.82 31.96 -1.52
C GLY A 136 1.34 32.34 -1.64
N ALA A 137 0.66 31.85 -2.67
CA ALA A 137 -0.77 32.09 -2.88
C ALA A 137 -1.61 31.58 -1.69
N PHE A 138 -1.36 30.35 -1.22
CA PHE A 138 -2.00 29.80 -0.04
C PHE A 138 -1.76 30.68 1.19
N ALA A 139 -0.52 31.09 1.46
CA ALA A 139 -0.19 31.88 2.65
C ALA A 139 -0.95 33.22 2.70
N PHE A 140 -1.06 33.92 1.57
CA PHE A 140 -1.81 35.18 1.48
C PHE A 140 -3.33 34.98 1.57
N LEU A 141 -3.88 33.94 0.93
CA LEU A 141 -5.31 33.62 1.04
C LEU A 141 -5.67 33.22 2.47
N TYR A 142 -4.84 32.40 3.12
CA TYR A 142 -5.01 32.04 4.51
C TYR A 142 -5.01 33.28 5.41
N LEU A 143 -4.06 34.20 5.22
CA LEU A 143 -4.01 35.46 5.95
C LEU A 143 -5.27 36.30 5.71
N LEU A 144 -5.76 36.35 4.48
CA LEU A 144 -6.96 37.09 4.11
C LEU A 144 -8.18 36.59 4.88
N VAL A 145 -8.39 35.26 4.94
CA VAL A 145 -9.59 34.66 5.53
C VAL A 145 -9.52 34.51 7.04
N THR A 146 -8.35 34.16 7.59
CA THR A 146 -8.18 33.90 9.02
C THR A 146 -7.69 35.10 9.82
N LYS A 147 -7.15 36.13 9.14
CA LYS A 147 -6.40 37.25 9.75
C LYS A 147 -5.18 36.81 10.57
N LYS A 148 -4.71 35.57 10.36
CA LYS A 148 -3.54 34.99 11.02
C LYS A 148 -2.48 34.62 9.99
N ARG A 149 -1.23 34.55 10.43
CA ARG A 149 -0.17 33.97 9.61
C ARG A 149 -0.47 32.48 9.38
N ALA A 150 -0.32 32.02 8.14
CA ALA A 150 -0.43 30.60 7.83
C ALA A 150 0.56 29.77 8.67
N PRO A 151 0.10 28.70 9.34
CA PRO A 151 1.02 27.76 9.97
C PRO A 151 1.75 27.03 8.84
N LEU A 152 3.06 27.24 8.73
CA LEU A 152 3.91 26.57 7.75
C LEU A 152 4.90 25.64 8.47
N LEU A 153 5.44 24.66 7.75
CA LEU A 153 6.52 23.83 8.29
C LEU A 153 7.73 24.70 8.66
N SER A 154 8.46 24.30 9.70
CA SER A 154 9.68 24.99 10.12
C SER A 154 10.80 24.84 9.08
N ASP A 155 11.73 25.80 9.06
CA ASP A 155 12.88 25.78 8.16
C ASP A 155 13.70 24.49 8.25
N ASN A 156 13.79 23.90 9.44
CA ASN A 156 14.49 22.63 9.64
C ASN A 156 13.80 21.48 8.90
N LEU A 157 12.47 21.39 8.98
CA LEU A 157 11.70 20.37 8.25
C LEU A 157 11.77 20.59 6.74
N ILE A 158 11.74 21.85 6.28
CA ILE A 158 11.92 22.19 4.86
C ILE A 158 13.31 21.74 4.39
N LYS A 159 14.37 22.00 5.17
CA LYS A 159 15.73 21.53 4.86
C LYS A 159 15.81 20.01 4.82
N THR A 160 15.15 19.30 5.74
CA THR A 160 15.06 17.83 5.72
C THR A 160 14.43 17.35 4.41
N ARG A 161 13.25 17.85 4.05
CA ARG A 161 12.58 17.53 2.77
C ARG A 161 13.47 17.78 1.57
N ASN A 162 14.15 18.93 1.54
CA ASN A 162 14.99 19.32 0.42
C ASN A 162 16.20 18.39 0.27
N LYS A 163 16.81 17.95 1.39
CA LYS A 163 17.89 16.95 1.37
C LYS A 163 17.40 15.62 0.81
N VAL A 164 16.27 15.12 1.30
CA VAL A 164 15.67 13.84 0.86
C VAL A 164 15.33 13.88 -0.63
N THR A 165 14.69 14.96 -1.08
CA THR A 165 14.15 15.08 -2.44
C THR A 165 15.24 15.38 -3.47
N HIS A 166 16.14 16.32 -3.17
CA HIS A 166 17.09 16.85 -4.17
C HIS A 166 18.53 16.35 -3.99
N LYS A 167 18.90 15.84 -2.81
CA LYS A 167 20.26 15.36 -2.53
C LYS A 167 20.36 13.85 -2.38
N GLY A 168 19.25 13.11 -2.59
CA GLY A 168 19.23 11.65 -2.44
C GLY A 168 19.49 11.18 -1.01
N TYR A 169 19.26 12.02 -0.01
CA TYR A 169 19.46 11.66 1.39
C TYR A 169 18.44 10.60 1.84
N PHE A 170 18.92 9.58 2.54
CA PHE A 170 18.08 8.58 3.21
C PHE A 170 17.90 9.00 4.68
N PRO A 171 16.69 9.42 5.08
CA PRO A 171 16.45 9.88 6.44
C PRO A 171 16.43 8.70 7.42
N GLU A 172 16.71 8.99 8.70
CA GLU A 172 16.44 8.05 9.78
C GLU A 172 14.92 7.90 10.01
N GLU A 173 14.52 6.80 10.66
CA GLU A 173 13.11 6.54 10.95
C GLU A 173 12.49 7.67 11.80
N SER A 174 13.23 8.16 12.79
CA SER A 174 12.83 9.26 13.67
C SER A 174 12.59 10.56 12.90
N GLU A 175 13.45 10.90 11.95
CA GLU A 175 13.33 12.07 11.09
C GLU A 175 12.12 11.95 10.14
N ALA A 176 11.92 10.77 9.54
CA ALA A 176 10.78 10.51 8.67
C ALA A 176 9.46 10.61 9.44
N LYS A 177 9.38 9.99 10.61
CA LYS A 177 8.21 10.04 11.50
C LYS A 177 7.90 11.47 11.94
N LEU A 178 8.93 12.22 12.36
CA LEU A 178 8.78 13.63 12.74
C LEU A 178 8.27 14.48 11.59
N TYR A 179 8.82 14.31 10.39
CA TYR A 179 8.39 15.05 9.20
C TYR A 179 6.93 14.75 8.86
N MET A 180 6.55 13.47 8.77
CA MET A 180 5.18 13.06 8.46
C MET A 180 4.17 13.54 9.51
N GLY A 181 4.50 13.41 10.80
CA GLY A 181 3.67 13.91 11.89
C GLY A 181 3.49 15.43 11.83
N SER A 182 4.55 16.16 11.48
CA SER A 182 4.49 17.62 11.31
C SER A 182 3.62 18.03 10.13
N VAL A 183 3.69 17.30 9.01
CA VAL A 183 2.81 17.52 7.84
C VAL A 183 1.33 17.33 8.24
N LEU A 184 1.00 16.22 8.90
CA LEU A 184 -0.37 15.93 9.32
C LEU A 184 -0.90 16.98 10.31
N SER A 185 -0.10 17.32 11.32
CA SER A 185 -0.40 18.37 12.31
C SER A 185 -0.63 19.73 11.64
N ASN A 186 0.16 20.04 10.61
CA ASN A 186 0.01 21.27 9.84
C ASN A 186 -1.32 21.31 9.09
N MET A 187 -1.65 20.26 8.34
CA MET A 187 -2.93 20.14 7.63
C MET A 187 -4.12 20.26 8.60
N TYR A 188 -4.04 19.57 9.74
CA TYR A 188 -5.09 19.60 10.76
C TYR A 188 -5.29 21.00 11.33
N THR A 189 -4.20 21.68 11.68
CA THR A 189 -4.25 23.04 12.22
C THR A 189 -4.90 24.00 11.23
N ILE A 190 -4.53 23.91 9.95
CA ILE A 190 -5.12 24.71 8.88
C ILE A 190 -6.61 24.44 8.78
N LEU A 191 -7.01 23.16 8.70
CA LEU A 191 -8.42 22.80 8.63
C LEU A 191 -9.18 23.35 9.85
N LYS A 192 -8.67 23.20 11.06
CA LYS A 192 -9.34 23.71 12.28
C LYS A 192 -9.52 25.22 12.30
N GLU A 193 -8.59 25.97 11.73
CA GLU A 193 -8.64 27.45 11.73
C GLU A 193 -9.49 28.04 10.60
N LEU A 194 -9.70 27.29 9.51
CA LEU A 194 -10.67 27.68 8.48
C LEU A 194 -12.09 27.61 9.04
N ASP A 195 -12.94 28.57 8.69
CA ASP A 195 -14.29 28.64 9.22
C ASP A 195 -15.23 27.59 8.62
N SER A 196 -16.40 27.44 9.25
CA SER A 196 -17.41 26.44 8.86
C SER A 196 -17.95 26.60 7.42
N SER A 197 -17.92 27.80 6.83
CA SER A 197 -18.35 28.02 5.45
C SER A 197 -17.34 27.42 4.47
N ILE A 198 -16.05 27.58 4.75
CA ILE A 198 -14.98 26.96 3.96
C ILE A 198 -14.99 25.44 4.16
N HIS A 199 -15.28 24.94 5.37
CA HIS A 199 -15.48 23.49 5.60
C HIS A 199 -16.58 22.90 4.74
N LYS A 200 -17.73 23.58 4.64
CA LYS A 200 -18.83 23.16 3.76
C LYS A 200 -18.39 23.10 2.30
N ILE A 201 -17.48 23.98 1.90
CA ILE A 201 -16.95 23.98 0.53
C ILE A 201 -15.97 22.84 0.28
N PHE A 202 -15.14 22.45 1.26
CA PHE A 202 -14.36 21.21 1.14
C PHE A 202 -15.28 20.00 0.90
N VAL A 203 -16.41 19.94 1.61
CA VAL A 203 -17.42 18.90 1.42
C VAL A 203 -18.10 19.04 0.05
N SER A 204 -18.45 20.25 -0.39
CA SER A 204 -19.08 20.44 -1.70
C SER A 204 -18.16 20.13 -2.87
N ILE A 205 -16.86 20.42 -2.77
CA ILE A 205 -15.86 20.04 -3.78
C ILE A 205 -15.76 18.52 -3.86
N TYR A 206 -15.80 17.84 -2.72
CA TYR A 206 -15.85 16.38 -2.65
C TYR A 206 -17.13 15.84 -3.29
N ASP A 207 -18.29 16.42 -2.96
CA ASP A 207 -19.60 16.00 -3.47
C ASP A 207 -19.74 16.27 -4.97
N GLU A 208 -19.30 17.43 -5.49
CA GLU A 208 -19.40 17.76 -6.92
C GLU A 208 -18.69 16.71 -7.78
N VAL A 209 -17.48 16.33 -7.39
CA VAL A 209 -16.71 15.30 -8.09
C VAL A 209 -17.37 13.93 -7.92
N THR A 210 -17.70 13.57 -6.69
CA THR A 210 -18.15 12.22 -6.36
C THR A 210 -19.57 11.95 -6.85
N VAL A 211 -20.52 12.84 -6.54
CA VAL A 211 -21.94 12.77 -6.95
C VAL A 211 -22.08 12.97 -8.46
N GLY A 212 -21.29 13.88 -9.05
CA GLY A 212 -21.27 14.07 -10.50
C GLY A 212 -20.91 12.78 -11.23
N LEU A 213 -19.85 12.10 -10.78
CA LEU A 213 -19.44 10.80 -11.34
C LEU A 213 -20.48 9.70 -11.04
N VAL A 214 -21.06 9.64 -9.84
CA VAL A 214 -22.14 8.67 -9.55
C VAL A 214 -23.29 8.85 -10.52
N ASN A 215 -23.78 10.08 -10.69
CA ASN A 215 -24.91 10.39 -11.55
C ASN A 215 -24.60 10.07 -13.01
N GLU A 216 -23.41 10.44 -13.49
CA GLU A 216 -22.99 10.15 -14.85
C GLU A 216 -23.00 8.63 -15.14
N TYR A 217 -22.34 7.84 -14.29
CA TYR A 217 -22.21 6.40 -14.52
C TYR A 217 -23.52 5.66 -14.24
N SER A 218 -24.28 6.08 -13.23
CA SER A 218 -25.61 5.51 -12.95
C SER A 218 -26.60 5.80 -14.08
N SER A 219 -26.54 6.99 -14.69
CA SER A 219 -27.40 7.34 -15.85
C SER A 219 -27.12 6.47 -17.08
N LYS A 220 -25.92 5.89 -17.16
CA LYS A 220 -25.51 4.93 -18.19
C LYS A 220 -25.89 3.48 -17.84
N GLY A 221 -26.70 3.27 -16.80
CA GLY A 221 -27.12 1.96 -16.31
C GLY A 221 -26.02 1.18 -15.60
N MET A 222 -24.94 1.86 -15.17
CA MET A 222 -23.80 1.22 -14.54
C MET A 222 -23.98 1.21 -13.02
N PHE A 223 -23.62 0.09 -12.39
CA PHE A 223 -23.66 -0.02 -10.94
C PHE A 223 -22.41 0.61 -10.33
N VAL A 224 -22.62 1.55 -9.41
CA VAL A 224 -21.55 2.32 -8.79
C VAL A 224 -21.47 2.00 -7.30
N SER A 225 -20.28 1.59 -6.86
CA SER A 225 -19.94 1.35 -5.46
C SER A 225 -19.09 2.49 -4.91
N GLN A 226 -19.31 2.81 -3.64
CA GLN A 226 -18.46 3.69 -2.85
C GLN A 226 -18.18 3.07 -1.49
N THR A 227 -16.99 3.27 -0.98
CA THR A 227 -16.65 2.93 0.40
C THR A 227 -15.91 4.12 0.98
N MET A 228 -16.49 4.75 1.98
CA MET A 228 -15.82 5.81 2.71
C MET A 228 -14.89 5.18 3.74
N MET A 229 -13.58 5.38 3.58
CA MET A 229 -12.63 5.20 4.68
C MET A 229 -12.61 6.47 5.53
N SER A 230 -12.12 6.39 6.77
CA SER A 230 -11.88 7.58 7.60
C SER A 230 -10.81 8.49 6.94
N THR A 231 -11.31 9.53 6.28
CA THR A 231 -10.52 10.57 5.61
C THR A 231 -9.91 11.51 6.63
N ILE A 232 -8.75 12.11 6.33
CA ILE A 232 -8.17 13.17 7.18
C ILE A 232 -9.20 14.30 7.34
N LEU A 233 -9.91 14.64 6.26
CA LEU A 233 -11.02 15.59 6.29
C LEU A 233 -12.16 15.14 7.21
N GLY A 234 -12.59 13.88 7.08
CA GLY A 234 -13.67 13.30 7.88
C GLY A 234 -13.34 13.22 9.37
N THR A 235 -12.07 13.01 9.72
CA THR A 235 -11.63 13.00 11.12
C THR A 235 -11.59 14.41 11.72
N VAL A 236 -11.20 15.45 10.97
CA VAL A 236 -11.23 16.84 11.46
C VAL A 236 -12.66 17.32 11.74
N VAL A 237 -13.60 16.97 10.85
CA VAL A 237 -15.03 17.27 11.05
C VAL A 237 -15.58 16.58 12.32
N LYS A 238 -15.00 15.45 12.73
CA LYS A 238 -15.44 14.67 13.91
C LYS A 238 -14.69 14.98 15.21
N GLY A 239 -13.54 15.66 15.16
CA GLY A 239 -12.84 16.19 16.35
C GLY A 239 -11.80 15.28 17.04
N ASP A 240 -11.47 14.09 16.51
CA ASP A 240 -10.55 13.12 17.13
C ASP A 240 -9.15 13.10 16.49
N TYR A 241 -8.19 13.84 17.06
CA TYR A 241 -6.89 14.10 16.41
C TYR A 241 -5.74 13.15 16.78
N GLN A 242 -5.48 12.94 18.07
CA GLN A 242 -4.22 12.33 18.54
C GLN A 242 -4.06 10.85 18.17
N GLU A 243 -5.17 10.13 18.00
CA GLU A 243 -5.13 8.75 17.51
C GLU A 243 -4.79 8.68 16.02
N THR A 244 -4.95 9.71 15.19
CA THR A 244 -5.05 9.51 13.73
C THR A 244 -3.79 8.97 13.05
N LEU A 245 -2.58 9.45 13.40
CA LEU A 245 -1.35 8.94 12.79
C LEU A 245 -0.98 7.57 13.33
N GLU A 246 -1.03 7.41 14.65
CA GLU A 246 -0.72 6.12 15.31
C GLU A 246 -1.74 5.05 14.93
N HIS A 247 -3.02 5.41 14.83
CA HIS A 247 -4.10 4.58 14.30
C HIS A 247 -3.90 4.27 12.82
N LYS A 248 -3.51 5.23 11.97
CA LYS A 248 -3.23 4.93 10.55
C LYS A 248 -2.01 4.02 10.38
N ILE A 249 -0.97 4.19 11.21
CA ILE A 249 0.19 3.30 11.25
C ILE A 249 -0.24 1.91 11.74
N SER A 250 -0.98 1.83 12.85
CA SER A 250 -1.41 0.55 13.42
C SER A 250 -2.38 -0.21 12.50
N VAL A 251 -3.29 0.48 11.83
CA VAL A 251 -4.18 -0.12 10.80
C VAL A 251 -3.35 -0.64 9.62
N SER A 252 -2.36 0.13 9.14
CA SER A 252 -1.44 -0.30 8.09
C SER A 252 -0.65 -1.56 8.51
N GLU A 253 -0.14 -1.58 9.74
CA GLU A 253 0.56 -2.75 10.31
C GLU A 253 -0.36 -3.97 10.46
N ALA A 254 -1.58 -3.78 10.94
CA ALA A 254 -2.59 -4.84 11.06
C ALA A 254 -2.98 -5.42 9.69
N GLN A 255 -3.14 -4.57 8.67
CA GLN A 255 -3.40 -4.99 7.30
C GLN A 255 -2.24 -5.82 6.73
N LYS A 256 -0.99 -5.43 7.01
CA LYS A 256 0.19 -6.22 6.63
C LYS A 256 0.24 -7.57 7.35
N ALA A 257 -0.06 -7.60 8.65
CA ALA A 257 -0.13 -8.85 9.40
C ALA A 257 -1.20 -9.79 8.82
N ALA A 258 -2.36 -9.26 8.45
CA ALA A 258 -3.42 -10.01 7.80
C ALA A 258 -3.02 -10.53 6.41
N GLN A 259 -2.37 -9.70 5.57
CA GLN A 259 -1.84 -10.11 4.27
C GLN A 259 -0.76 -11.20 4.41
N LYS A 260 0.15 -11.05 5.36
CA LYS A 260 1.18 -12.05 5.66
C LYS A 260 0.54 -13.39 6.04
N LYS A 261 -0.47 -13.38 6.93
CA LYS A 261 -1.22 -14.58 7.34
C LYS A 261 -1.93 -15.24 6.16
N GLN A 262 -2.56 -14.44 5.29
CA GLN A 262 -3.20 -14.93 4.07
C GLN A 262 -2.19 -15.57 3.12
N LEU A 263 -1.04 -14.92 2.87
CA LEU A 263 0.01 -15.45 2.02
C LEU A 263 0.57 -16.77 2.56
N THR A 264 0.84 -16.85 3.88
CA THR A 264 1.25 -18.10 4.53
C THR A 264 0.21 -19.21 4.35
N SER A 265 -1.09 -18.91 4.42
CA SER A 265 -2.14 -19.90 4.19
C SER A 265 -2.24 -20.39 2.74
N ILE A 266 -1.85 -19.55 1.77
CA ILE A 266 -1.82 -19.90 0.35
C ILE A 266 -0.61 -20.79 0.09
N VAL A 267 0.57 -20.39 0.56
CA VAL A 267 1.81 -21.15 0.43
C VAL A 267 1.65 -22.53 1.08
N LYS A 268 1.06 -22.60 2.28
CA LYS A 268 0.80 -23.88 2.96
C LYS A 268 -0.09 -24.81 2.13
N ARG A 269 -1.19 -24.29 1.57
CA ARG A 269 -2.08 -25.08 0.70
C ARG A 269 -1.40 -25.57 -0.57
N GLU A 270 -0.52 -24.75 -1.15
CA GLU A 270 0.19 -25.13 -2.37
C GLU A 270 1.27 -26.17 -2.10
N VAL A 271 1.99 -26.05 -0.98
CA VAL A 271 2.91 -27.09 -0.50
C VAL A 271 2.17 -28.40 -0.22
N GLU A 272 1.01 -28.35 0.45
CA GLU A 272 0.18 -29.54 0.71
C GLU A 272 -0.32 -30.20 -0.59
N ARG A 273 -0.66 -29.41 -1.61
CA ARG A 273 -1.04 -29.91 -2.95
C ARG A 273 0.13 -30.57 -3.66
N GLU A 274 1.30 -29.95 -3.66
CA GLU A 274 2.51 -30.51 -4.25
C GLU A 274 2.91 -31.82 -3.57
N VAL A 275 2.88 -31.86 -2.24
CA VAL A 275 3.16 -33.09 -1.47
C VAL A 275 2.12 -34.18 -1.78
N ALA A 276 0.83 -33.83 -1.89
CA ALA A 276 -0.20 -34.79 -2.28
C ALA A 276 -0.02 -35.30 -3.74
N GLN A 277 0.48 -34.46 -4.64
CA GLN A 277 0.77 -34.82 -6.03
C GLN A 277 2.02 -35.68 -6.14
N GLN A 278 3.09 -35.37 -5.39
CA GLN A 278 4.29 -36.20 -5.28
C GLN A 278 3.99 -37.56 -4.62
N ASN A 279 3.12 -37.60 -3.61
CA ASN A 279 2.70 -38.85 -2.98
C ASN A 279 1.84 -39.72 -3.91
N ARG A 280 1.02 -39.12 -4.78
CA ARG A 280 0.31 -39.84 -5.85
C ARG A 280 1.30 -40.41 -6.89
N ASN A 281 2.30 -39.63 -7.28
CA ASN A 281 3.35 -40.09 -8.21
C ASN A 281 4.26 -41.16 -7.57
N HIS A 282 4.48 -41.13 -6.25
CA HIS A 282 5.23 -42.15 -5.51
C HIS A 282 4.50 -43.49 -5.42
N TYR A 283 3.17 -43.51 -5.54
CA TYR A 283 2.40 -44.76 -5.57
C TYR A 283 2.57 -45.54 -6.89
N GLU A 284 3.11 -44.91 -7.95
CA GLU A 284 3.39 -45.57 -9.23
C GLU A 284 4.85 -46.04 -9.42
N HIS A 285 5.79 -45.67 -8.55
CA HIS A 285 7.21 -46.02 -8.72
C HIS A 285 7.89 -46.45 -7.40
N GLY A 286 7.50 -47.63 -6.89
CA GLY A 286 8.00 -48.20 -5.64
C GLY A 286 9.45 -48.73 -5.61
N LEU A 287 10.39 -48.20 -6.39
CA LEU A 287 11.76 -48.76 -6.50
C LEU A 287 12.94 -47.78 -6.34
N LEU A 288 12.73 -46.50 -6.04
CA LEU A 288 13.80 -45.48 -5.95
C LEU A 288 14.14 -44.96 -4.53
N ILE A 289 13.58 -45.56 -3.48
CA ILE A 289 13.58 -44.99 -2.11
C ILE A 289 14.95 -45.04 -1.41
N ARG A 290 15.95 -45.84 -1.87
CA ARG A 290 17.27 -45.89 -1.19
C ARG A 290 18.26 -44.80 -1.61
N ALA A 291 18.15 -44.20 -2.79
CA ALA A 291 19.12 -43.20 -3.27
C ALA A 291 18.82 -41.77 -2.79
N HIS A 292 17.57 -41.45 -2.45
CA HIS A 292 17.19 -40.08 -2.08
C HIS A 292 17.44 -39.70 -0.61
N ALA A 293 17.55 -40.68 0.29
CA ALA A 293 17.81 -40.41 1.71
C ALA A 293 19.23 -39.87 1.96
N GLU A 294 20.22 -40.28 1.15
CA GLU A 294 21.62 -39.85 1.28
C GLU A 294 21.84 -38.42 0.76
N ASN A 295 21.13 -38.01 -0.30
CA ASN A 295 21.27 -36.67 -0.90
C ASN A 295 20.63 -35.55 -0.08
N GLY A 296 19.52 -35.82 0.63
CA GLY A 296 18.88 -34.82 1.50
C GLY A 296 19.72 -34.44 2.72
N ALA A 297 20.51 -35.38 3.25
CA ALA A 297 21.41 -35.12 4.37
C ALA A 297 22.60 -34.24 3.97
N ILE A 298 23.10 -34.38 2.74
CA ILE A 298 24.20 -33.57 2.19
C ILE A 298 23.73 -32.14 1.90
N LEU A 299 22.53 -31.99 1.32
CA LEU A 299 21.96 -30.68 1.00
C LEU A 299 21.73 -29.82 2.26
N ASN A 300 21.21 -30.42 3.33
CA ASN A 300 21.01 -29.71 4.60
C ASN A 300 22.33 -29.29 5.26
N LYS A 301 23.37 -30.13 5.18
CA LYS A 301 24.72 -29.77 5.65
C LYS A 301 25.33 -28.62 4.85
N PHE A 302 25.06 -28.58 3.54
CA PHE A 302 25.54 -27.51 2.66
C PHE A 302 24.91 -26.15 3.01
N VAL A 303 23.58 -26.12 3.19
CA VAL A 303 22.85 -24.89 3.55
C VAL A 303 23.33 -24.34 4.90
N SER A 304 23.46 -25.20 5.93
CA SER A 304 23.96 -24.76 7.23
C SER A 304 25.41 -24.27 7.20
N ALA A 305 26.29 -24.91 6.43
CA ALA A 305 27.69 -24.49 6.32
C ALA A 305 27.86 -23.15 5.59
N PHE A 306 26.97 -22.87 4.63
CA PHE A 306 26.94 -21.62 3.86
C PHE A 306 26.42 -20.45 4.72
N ASP A 307 25.32 -20.66 5.45
CA ASP A 307 24.73 -19.65 6.35
C ASP A 307 25.72 -19.22 7.45
N GLU A 308 26.55 -20.13 7.96
CA GLU A 308 27.60 -19.80 8.94
C GLU A 308 28.74 -18.96 8.37
N LEU A 309 29.07 -19.10 7.08
CA LEU A 309 30.20 -18.40 6.46
C LEU A 309 29.83 -17.01 5.96
N TYR A 310 28.58 -16.81 5.54
CA TYR A 310 28.18 -15.61 4.80
C TYR A 310 26.92 -14.93 5.37
N GLY A 311 26.36 -15.46 6.45
CA GLY A 311 25.10 -14.98 7.04
C GLY A 311 23.86 -15.58 6.36
N PRO A 312 22.69 -15.52 7.02
CA PRO A 312 21.49 -16.17 6.54
C PRO A 312 21.00 -15.52 5.23
N ILE A 313 20.89 -16.32 4.17
CA ILE A 313 20.24 -15.86 2.94
C ILE A 313 18.73 -15.77 3.19
N GLY A 314 18.18 -14.57 3.03
CA GLY A 314 16.74 -14.35 3.04
C GLY A 314 16.04 -15.27 2.02
N THR A 315 15.13 -16.10 2.52
CA THR A 315 14.20 -16.98 1.81
C THR A 315 14.08 -16.77 0.29
N HIS A 316 14.80 -17.58 -0.49
CA HIS A 316 14.41 -17.92 -1.86
C HIS A 316 14.01 -19.39 -1.90
N TYR A 317 12.88 -19.64 -2.58
CA TYR A 317 12.26 -20.95 -2.74
C TYR A 317 13.21 -21.95 -3.42
N PHE A 318 13.44 -23.09 -2.78
CA PHE A 318 13.93 -24.30 -3.46
C PHE A 318 12.71 -25.17 -3.79
N SER A 319 12.28 -25.16 -5.06
CA SER A 319 11.36 -26.17 -5.59
C SER A 319 12.17 -27.35 -6.12
N ASN A 320 11.83 -28.57 -5.70
CA ASN A 320 12.49 -29.83 -6.09
C ASN A 320 12.07 -30.33 -7.49
N SER A 321 11.83 -29.44 -8.44
CA SER A 321 11.70 -29.80 -9.85
C SER A 321 12.58 -28.86 -10.66
N ASP A 322 13.55 -29.47 -11.37
CA ASP A 322 14.55 -28.86 -12.23
C ASP A 322 15.58 -27.94 -11.55
N VAL A 323 16.71 -28.54 -11.12
CA VAL A 323 17.94 -27.80 -10.80
C VAL A 323 18.58 -27.33 -12.10
N SER A 324 18.09 -26.22 -12.64
CA SER A 324 18.89 -25.31 -13.46
C SER A 324 19.05 -23.99 -12.73
N ILE A 325 20.20 -23.82 -12.07
CA ILE A 325 20.59 -22.55 -11.47
C ILE A 325 20.88 -21.56 -12.61
N GLY A 326 19.85 -20.81 -13.00
CA GLY A 326 19.99 -19.68 -13.91
C GLY A 326 20.52 -18.45 -13.18
N CYS A 327 21.75 -18.50 -12.67
CA CYS A 327 22.45 -17.27 -12.28
C CYS A 327 23.13 -16.70 -13.52
N ARG A 328 22.52 -15.70 -14.15
CA ARG A 328 23.22 -14.81 -15.08
C ARG A 328 24.17 -13.93 -14.29
N THR A 329 25.31 -14.49 -13.89
CA THR A 329 26.54 -13.77 -13.57
C THR A 329 27.66 -14.56 -14.22
N GLU A 330 27.95 -14.23 -15.46
CA GLU A 330 29.16 -14.70 -16.12
C GLU A 330 30.35 -14.22 -15.27
N ASN A 331 31.13 -15.20 -14.80
CA ASN A 331 32.43 -15.09 -14.13
C ASN A 331 32.44 -14.49 -12.71
N LEU A 332 33.08 -15.25 -11.81
CA LEU A 332 33.47 -14.94 -10.42
C LEU A 332 32.57 -15.51 -9.31
N VAL A 333 32.47 -16.84 -9.25
CA VAL A 333 32.47 -17.53 -7.94
C VAL A 333 33.87 -18.07 -7.75
N HIS A 334 34.64 -17.40 -6.87
CA HIS A 334 36.05 -17.66 -6.61
C HIS A 334 36.30 -19.13 -6.23
N ASP A 335 37.33 -19.75 -6.84
CA ASP A 335 37.91 -21.05 -6.49
C ASP A 335 38.10 -21.24 -4.96
N ASP A 336 38.35 -20.14 -4.26
CA ASP A 336 38.57 -20.08 -2.83
C ASP A 336 37.31 -20.45 -2.03
N VAL A 337 36.11 -20.16 -2.57
CA VAL A 337 34.82 -20.50 -1.96
C VAL A 337 34.58 -22.01 -2.02
N VAL A 338 34.85 -22.62 -3.17
CA VAL A 338 34.71 -24.08 -3.37
C VAL A 338 35.72 -24.83 -2.49
N LYS A 339 36.96 -24.35 -2.41
CA LYS A 339 38.01 -24.93 -1.55
C LYS A 339 37.68 -24.79 -0.06
N ALA A 340 37.14 -23.63 0.37
CA ALA A 340 36.73 -23.40 1.74
C ALA A 340 35.56 -24.31 2.17
N LEU A 341 34.57 -24.49 1.29
CA LEU A 341 33.42 -25.38 1.52
C LEU A 341 33.83 -26.85 1.56
N ALA A 342 34.65 -27.31 0.62
CA ALA A 342 35.16 -28.69 0.59
C ALA A 342 35.92 -29.05 1.86
N LYS A 343 36.78 -28.13 2.31
CA LYS A 343 37.55 -28.29 3.55
C LYS A 343 36.65 -28.33 4.79
N LYS A 344 35.59 -27.50 4.84
CA LYS A 344 34.67 -27.43 6.00
C LYS A 344 33.73 -28.63 6.08
N LEU A 345 33.33 -29.17 4.92
CA LEU A 345 32.45 -30.33 4.81
C LEU A 345 33.20 -31.67 4.81
N ASN A 346 34.53 -31.64 4.72
CA ASN A 346 35.41 -32.81 4.63
C ASN A 346 35.03 -33.75 3.47
N VAL A 347 34.82 -33.17 2.29
CA VAL A 347 34.48 -33.86 1.04
C VAL A 347 35.46 -33.43 -0.06
N GLU A 348 35.59 -34.25 -1.12
CA GLU A 348 36.45 -33.90 -2.25
C GLU A 348 35.87 -32.69 -3.02
N ILE A 349 36.76 -31.84 -3.53
CA ILE A 349 36.37 -30.61 -4.27
C ILE A 349 35.52 -30.94 -5.49
N ASP A 350 35.80 -32.07 -6.15
CA ASP A 350 35.09 -32.52 -7.34
C ASP A 350 33.62 -32.87 -7.05
N ASP A 351 33.30 -33.32 -5.83
CA ASP A 351 31.92 -33.62 -5.42
C ASP A 351 31.09 -32.34 -5.26
N ILE A 352 31.72 -31.23 -4.85
CA ILE A 352 31.06 -29.91 -4.76
C ILE A 352 30.93 -29.25 -6.14
N SER A 353 31.94 -29.40 -7.00
CA SER A 353 31.92 -28.85 -8.36
C SER A 353 30.79 -29.46 -9.21
N ARG A 354 30.48 -30.74 -9.03
CA ARG A 354 29.37 -31.44 -9.72
C ARG A 354 27.99 -30.90 -9.37
N LEU A 355 27.80 -30.36 -8.16
CA LEU A 355 26.54 -29.74 -7.74
C LEU A 355 26.29 -28.39 -8.44
N TYR A 356 27.36 -27.68 -8.82
CA TYR A 356 27.27 -26.37 -9.46
C TYR A 356 27.14 -26.43 -10.99
N ASN A 357 27.66 -27.47 -11.63
CA ASN A 357 27.56 -27.63 -13.08
C ASN A 357 27.23 -29.09 -13.47
N PRO A 358 25.94 -29.45 -13.50
CA PRO A 358 25.50 -30.83 -13.75
C PRO A 358 25.73 -31.31 -15.20
N LYS A 359 26.36 -30.51 -16.07
CA LYS A 359 26.70 -30.89 -17.45
C LYS A 359 28.11 -31.47 -17.63
N LEU A 360 28.87 -31.66 -16.55
CA LEU A 360 30.16 -32.36 -16.57
C LEU A 360 29.97 -33.84 -16.22
N THR A 361 29.29 -34.57 -17.10
CA THR A 361 29.32 -36.05 -17.19
C THR A 361 29.22 -36.46 -18.64
#